data_AF-A0A0M2PT06-F1
#
_entry.id   AF-A0A0M2PT06-F1
#
_cell.length_a   1.000
_cell.length_b   1.000
_cell.length_c   1.000
_cell.angle_alpha   90.00
_cell.angle_beta   90.00
_cell.angle_gamma   90.00
#
_symmetry.space_group_name_H-M   'P 1'
#
loop_
_entity.id
_entity.type
_entity.pdbx_description
1 polymer ?
#
loop_
_entity_poly.entity_id
_entity_poly.type
_entity_poly.pdbx_seq_one_letter_code
_entity_poly.pdbx_strand_id
1 'polypeptide(L)'
;MINDQWFPQGVWTMGGLMLWSLATSCQGFQASVPDAQPTIDPASPETPLALGTLEVRANGEDFVRQGLLSADGWQVDFDQVVVTLGRITAYQTDPPFEAHQANPPQIQQQVSFPDPPPVDLAAGDTLADPILVGSIAAPEGHFNALAWSVMPPPPGAPDPYPLVLRGTATKGDRQVAFNLQFEQTFDFICGDYVGDDRKGLVRPGQTADLEMTLHFDHLFGDGTLPPEEEINQGALGFEPLGAIAQTNQLDLNETALRQQLTPPQVAQIDAILPNLAHVGEGHCRGQ
;
A
#
# COMPACT_ATOMS: atom_id res chain seq x y z
N MET A 1 -10.15 16.78 25.93
CA MET A 1 -11.45 17.47 25.81
C MET A 1 -11.45 18.29 24.54
N ILE A 2 -12.08 17.78 23.48
CA ILE A 2 -12.91 18.48 22.49
C ILE A 2 -13.69 17.35 21.81
N ASN A 3 -14.96 17.61 21.58
CA ASN A 3 -16.06 16.66 21.44
C ASN A 3 -16.77 17.07 20.14
N ASP A 4 -16.68 16.26 19.08
CA ASP A 4 -17.37 16.57 17.83
C ASP A 4 -18.56 15.65 17.62
N GLN A 5 -19.72 16.25 17.82
CA GLN A 5 -21.04 15.70 17.57
C GLN A 5 -21.44 15.88 16.11
N TRP A 6 -22.09 14.83 15.63
CA TRP A 6 -22.84 14.70 14.39
C TRP A 6 -24.03 15.68 14.30
N PHE A 7 -24.25 16.25 13.11
CA PHE A 7 -25.57 16.76 12.67
C PHE A 7 -25.89 16.31 11.23
N PRO A 8 -27.18 16.06 10.90
CA PRO A 8 -27.60 15.50 9.62
C PRO A 8 -27.88 16.59 8.56
N GLN A 9 -27.58 16.29 7.31
CA GLN A 9 -27.87 17.14 6.15
C GLN A 9 -29.35 17.04 5.74
N GLY A 10 -29.97 18.20 5.61
CA GLY A 10 -31.35 18.40 5.19
C GLY A 10 -31.54 18.35 3.67
N VAL A 11 -32.77 18.04 3.30
CA VAL A 11 -33.32 17.99 1.94
C VAL A 11 -33.52 19.41 1.40
N TRP A 12 -33.05 19.68 0.18
CA TRP A 12 -33.47 20.84 -0.61
C TRP A 12 -33.93 20.41 -2.01
N THR A 13 -35.21 20.65 -2.27
CA THR A 13 -35.83 20.68 -3.61
C THR A 13 -36.14 22.12 -3.99
N MET A 14 -35.65 22.58 -5.16
CA MET A 14 -36.19 23.70 -5.94
C MET A 14 -36.16 23.21 -7.41
N GLY A 15 -37.25 23.25 -8.20
CA GLY A 15 -38.10 24.40 -8.53
C GLY A 15 -37.35 25.27 -9.54
N GLY A 16 -37.77 25.57 -10.76
CA GLY A 16 -38.99 25.38 -11.53
C GLY A 16 -38.79 26.16 -12.84
N LEU A 17 -39.40 25.69 -13.94
CA LEU A 17 -39.32 26.25 -15.29
C LEU A 17 -39.63 27.76 -15.37
N MET A 18 -38.89 28.48 -16.22
CA MET A 18 -39.42 29.66 -16.92
C MET A 18 -39.04 29.63 -18.41
N LEU A 19 -40.08 29.52 -19.25
CA LEU A 19 -40.06 29.82 -20.68
C LEU A 19 -39.97 31.33 -20.88
N TRP A 20 -39.09 31.79 -21.76
CA TRP A 20 -39.23 33.08 -22.44
C TRP A 20 -39.01 32.87 -23.95
N SER A 21 -40.08 33.14 -24.70
CA SER A 21 -40.11 33.18 -26.16
C SER A 21 -40.02 34.64 -26.60
N LEU A 22 -39.07 34.97 -27.48
CA LEU A 22 -39.08 36.21 -28.26
C LEU A 22 -38.74 35.88 -29.72
N ALA A 23 -39.57 36.41 -30.60
CA ALA A 23 -39.56 36.18 -32.03
C ALA A 23 -38.84 37.30 -32.80
N THR A 24 -38.63 37.02 -34.09
CA THR A 24 -38.43 37.93 -35.25
C THR A 24 -37.04 38.53 -35.46
N SER A 25 -36.36 38.20 -36.56
CA SER A 25 -36.59 38.75 -37.91
C SER A 25 -35.43 38.37 -38.86
N CYS A 26 -35.77 38.23 -40.14
CA CYS A 26 -34.87 37.86 -41.22
C CYS A 26 -33.95 39.02 -41.64
N GLN A 27 -32.68 38.73 -41.92
CA GLN A 27 -31.88 39.48 -42.89
C GLN A 27 -30.83 38.55 -43.49
N GLY A 28 -30.88 38.41 -44.81
CA GLY A 28 -30.01 37.54 -45.58
C GLY A 28 -28.59 38.11 -45.68
N PHE A 29 -27.62 37.23 -45.51
CA PHE A 29 -26.24 37.45 -45.90
C PHE A 29 -25.79 36.24 -46.73
N GLN A 30 -25.65 36.43 -48.04
CA GLN A 30 -24.95 35.48 -48.90
C GLN A 30 -23.45 35.69 -48.66
N ALA A 31 -22.84 34.82 -47.85
CA ALA A 31 -21.40 34.66 -47.80
C ALA A 31 -21.00 33.57 -48.80
N SER A 32 -20.15 33.92 -49.76
CA SER A 32 -19.46 33.01 -50.66
C SER A 32 -18.57 32.06 -49.83
N VAL A 33 -18.86 30.76 -49.90
CA VAL A 33 -18.02 29.70 -49.34
C VAL A 33 -16.76 29.59 -50.21
N PRO A 34 -15.54 29.78 -49.67
CA PRO A 34 -14.34 29.36 -50.37
C PRO A 34 -14.27 27.83 -50.27
N ASP A 35 -14.16 27.16 -51.41
CA ASP A 35 -13.74 25.75 -51.50
C ASP A 35 -12.33 25.62 -50.93
N ALA A 36 -12.23 25.37 -49.63
CA ALA A 36 -11.01 24.92 -48.97
C ALA A 36 -11.16 23.43 -48.72
N GLN A 37 -10.52 22.63 -49.57
CA GLN A 37 -10.29 21.21 -49.26
C GLN A 37 -9.57 21.13 -47.91
N PRO A 38 -10.02 20.28 -46.97
CA PRO A 38 -9.25 20.03 -45.76
C PRO A 38 -7.94 19.36 -46.19
N THR A 39 -6.85 20.10 -46.10
CA THR A 39 -5.50 19.53 -46.09
C THR A 39 -5.43 18.63 -44.87
N ILE A 40 -5.45 17.32 -45.11
CA ILE A 40 -5.09 16.34 -44.11
C ILE A 40 -3.60 16.54 -43.88
N ASP A 41 -3.24 17.25 -42.82
CA ASP A 41 -1.86 17.27 -42.35
C ASP A 41 -1.45 15.82 -42.08
N PRO A 42 -0.36 15.32 -42.68
CA PRO A 42 0.17 14.02 -42.31
C PRO A 42 0.50 14.10 -40.83
N ALA A 43 -0.07 13.16 -40.05
CA ALA A 43 0.21 13.04 -38.62
C ALA A 43 1.72 13.16 -38.38
N SER A 44 2.11 14.13 -37.56
CA SER A 44 3.50 14.26 -37.09
C SER A 44 3.95 12.89 -36.57
N PRO A 45 5.13 12.40 -36.96
CA PRO A 45 5.62 11.13 -36.45
C PRO A 45 5.67 11.21 -34.92
N GLU A 46 4.95 10.31 -34.25
CA GLU A 46 5.05 10.15 -32.81
C GLU A 46 6.52 9.84 -32.49
N THR A 47 7.18 10.76 -31.78
CA THR A 47 8.54 10.54 -31.27
C THR A 47 8.52 9.26 -30.43
N PRO A 48 9.40 8.27 -30.71
CA PRO A 48 9.44 7.06 -29.91
C PRO A 48 9.58 7.40 -28.42
N LEU A 49 8.74 6.81 -27.58
CA LEU A 49 8.86 6.96 -26.12
C LEU A 49 10.28 6.56 -25.70
N ALA A 50 10.99 7.49 -25.09
CA ALA A 50 12.28 7.20 -24.51
C ALA A 50 12.05 6.36 -23.24
N LEU A 51 12.52 5.12 -23.23
CA LEU A 51 12.28 4.16 -22.16
C LEU A 51 13.48 4.07 -21.21
N GLY A 52 13.19 4.00 -19.92
CA GLY A 52 14.09 3.48 -18.90
C GLY A 52 13.60 2.13 -18.38
N THR A 53 14.15 1.70 -17.25
CA THR A 53 13.68 0.52 -16.50
C THR A 53 13.11 0.98 -15.16
N LEU A 54 11.95 0.45 -14.80
CA LEU A 54 11.37 0.62 -13.47
C LEU A 54 11.38 -0.73 -12.75
N GLU A 55 12.02 -0.76 -11.59
CA GLU A 55 11.98 -1.89 -10.66
C GLU A 55 11.00 -1.62 -9.52
N VAL A 56 10.41 -2.68 -8.99
CA VAL A 56 9.66 -2.62 -7.73
C VAL A 56 10.30 -3.61 -6.76
N ARG A 57 10.47 -3.17 -5.52
CA ARG A 57 11.04 -3.96 -4.42
C ARG A 57 10.04 -4.08 -3.27
N ALA A 58 10.10 -5.18 -2.55
CA ALA A 58 9.34 -5.42 -1.33
C ALA A 58 10.29 -5.39 -0.12
N ASN A 59 9.89 -4.67 0.92
CA ASN A 59 10.67 -4.41 2.11
C ASN A 59 9.82 -4.69 3.37
N GLY A 60 10.37 -5.42 4.34
CA GLY A 60 9.79 -5.56 5.69
C GLY A 60 10.56 -4.75 6.74
N GLU A 61 11.38 -3.81 6.28
CA GLU A 61 12.40 -3.09 7.04
C GLU A 61 13.48 -3.98 7.64
N ASP A 62 14.42 -3.35 8.35
CA ASP A 62 15.44 -4.03 9.11
C ASP A 62 14.83 -4.94 10.19
N PHE A 63 13.64 -4.61 10.70
CA PHE A 63 12.96 -5.34 11.77
C PHE A 63 12.72 -6.82 11.45
N VAL A 64 12.34 -7.16 10.21
CA VAL A 64 12.08 -8.57 9.86
C VAL A 64 13.35 -9.40 9.73
N ARG A 65 14.54 -8.78 9.69
CA ARG A 65 15.83 -9.49 9.61
C ARG A 65 16.68 -9.39 10.88
N GLN A 66 16.55 -8.29 11.61
CA GLN A 66 17.29 -8.00 12.84
C GLN A 66 16.49 -8.34 14.10
N GLY A 67 15.19 -8.59 13.95
CA GLY A 67 14.24 -8.67 15.05
C GLY A 67 13.86 -7.29 15.56
N LEU A 68 12.89 -7.25 16.48
CA LEU A 68 12.43 -6.03 17.14
C LEU A 68 12.16 -6.30 18.62
N LEU A 69 12.20 -5.23 19.42
CA LEU A 69 11.70 -5.25 20.79
C LEU A 69 10.25 -4.73 20.76
N SER A 70 9.28 -5.55 21.13
CA SER A 70 7.87 -5.14 21.17
C SER A 70 7.61 -4.09 22.26
N ALA A 71 6.50 -3.35 22.14
CA ALA A 71 6.05 -2.35 23.12
C ALA A 71 5.95 -2.89 24.56
N ASP A 72 5.69 -4.19 24.69
CA ASP A 72 5.57 -4.89 25.96
C ASP A 72 6.84 -5.65 26.37
N GLY A 73 7.95 -5.43 25.67
CA GLY A 73 9.29 -5.87 26.08
C GLY A 73 9.63 -7.32 25.74
N TRP A 74 9.01 -7.87 24.69
CA TRP A 74 9.44 -9.13 24.09
C TRP A 74 10.43 -8.86 22.96
N GLN A 75 11.55 -9.58 22.95
CA GLN A 75 12.36 -9.67 21.73
C GLN A 75 11.63 -10.60 20.76
N VAL A 76 11.33 -10.11 19.56
CA VAL A 76 10.65 -10.86 18.49
C VAL A 76 11.62 -10.99 17.32
N ASP A 77 12.01 -12.23 17.02
CA ASP A 77 12.91 -12.56 15.92
C ASP A 77 12.14 -13.36 14.87
N PHE A 78 12.27 -13.00 13.60
CA PHE A 78 11.57 -13.66 12.50
C PHE A 78 12.51 -14.65 11.79
N ASP A 79 12.02 -15.87 11.61
CA ASP A 79 12.63 -16.86 10.72
C ASP A 79 12.14 -16.64 9.28
N GLN A 80 10.86 -16.31 9.12
CA GLN A 80 10.24 -16.01 7.83
C GLN A 80 9.11 -15.00 7.96
N VAL A 81 8.98 -14.14 6.95
CA VAL A 81 7.85 -13.24 6.75
C VAL A 81 7.38 -13.39 5.31
N VAL A 82 6.49 -14.35 5.08
CA VAL A 82 6.03 -14.70 3.73
C VAL A 82 4.79 -13.89 3.39
N VAL A 83 4.83 -13.16 2.27
CA VAL A 83 3.69 -12.40 1.74
C VAL A 83 3.45 -12.72 0.28
N THR A 84 2.18 -12.89 -0.09
CA THR A 84 1.77 -12.98 -1.49
C THR A 84 1.32 -11.62 -1.99
N LEU A 85 2.12 -11.05 -2.88
CA LEU A 85 1.89 -9.75 -3.50
C LEU A 85 1.33 -9.92 -4.91
N GLY A 86 0.50 -8.98 -5.34
CA GLY A 86 0.00 -8.96 -6.71
C GLY A 86 -0.63 -7.64 -7.09
N ARG A 87 -1.12 -7.56 -8.34
CA ARG A 87 -1.75 -6.37 -8.93
C ARG A 87 -0.89 -5.11 -8.83
N ILE A 88 0.42 -5.28 -8.83
CA ILE A 88 1.38 -4.20 -8.63
C ILE A 88 1.30 -3.24 -9.83
N THR A 89 0.95 -1.98 -9.56
CA THR A 89 0.82 -0.93 -10.57
C THR A 89 1.46 0.35 -10.06
N ALA A 90 2.40 0.89 -10.84
CA ALA A 90 3.02 2.19 -10.57
C ALA A 90 2.37 3.26 -11.45
N TYR A 91 2.18 4.46 -10.90
CA TYR A 91 1.53 5.58 -11.58
C TYR A 91 2.42 6.81 -11.59
N GLN A 92 2.34 7.58 -12.68
CA GLN A 92 2.70 8.99 -12.68
C GLN A 92 1.42 9.80 -12.49
N THR A 93 1.37 10.63 -11.46
CA THR A 93 0.20 11.47 -11.14
C THR A 93 0.58 12.95 -11.04
N ASP A 94 -0.35 13.81 -11.45
CA ASP A 94 -0.24 15.26 -11.27
C ASP A 94 -1.62 15.83 -10.87
N PRO A 95 -1.78 16.37 -9.65
CA PRO A 95 -0.75 16.50 -8.61
C PRO A 95 -0.26 15.13 -8.07
N PRO A 96 0.86 15.09 -7.32
CA PRO A 96 1.24 13.90 -6.56
C PRO A 96 0.07 13.36 -5.72
N PHE A 97 -0.05 12.03 -5.66
CA PHE A 97 -1.15 11.40 -4.95
C PHE A 97 -0.94 11.48 -3.43
N GLU A 98 -1.98 11.95 -2.73
CA GLU A 98 -1.99 12.11 -1.27
C GLU A 98 -2.90 11.04 -0.65
N ALA A 99 -2.32 9.96 -0.14
CA ALA A 99 -3.06 8.78 0.31
C ALA A 99 -4.08 9.05 1.43
N HIS A 100 -3.86 10.08 2.26
CA HIS A 100 -4.80 10.48 3.32
C HIS A 100 -6.07 11.16 2.83
N GLN A 101 -6.07 11.66 1.59
CA GLN A 101 -7.24 12.32 1.04
C GLN A 101 -8.18 11.27 0.44
N ALA A 102 -9.48 11.55 0.43
CA ALA A 102 -10.48 10.64 -0.15
C ALA A 102 -10.43 10.57 -1.68
N ASN A 103 -9.74 11.51 -2.34
CA ASN A 103 -9.71 11.59 -3.79
C ASN A 103 -8.92 10.40 -4.40
N PRO A 104 -9.29 9.91 -5.58
CA PRO A 104 -8.46 8.99 -6.35
C PRO A 104 -7.28 9.75 -7.01
N PRO A 105 -6.18 9.06 -7.39
CA PRO A 105 -5.08 9.67 -8.13
C PRO A 105 -5.53 10.20 -9.50
N GLN A 106 -4.94 11.33 -9.92
CA GLN A 106 -5.07 11.84 -11.28
C GLN A 106 -3.96 11.23 -12.15
N ILE A 107 -4.26 10.08 -12.75
CA ILE A 107 -3.29 9.25 -13.48
C ILE A 107 -2.97 9.89 -14.84
N GLN A 108 -1.69 10.17 -15.07
CA GLN A 108 -1.16 10.57 -16.37
C GLN A 108 -0.58 9.37 -17.15
N GLN A 109 0.11 8.48 -16.44
CA GLN A 109 0.72 7.26 -16.96
C GLN A 109 0.64 6.15 -15.92
N GLN A 110 0.63 4.91 -16.37
CA GLN A 110 0.72 3.75 -15.49
C GLN A 110 1.48 2.59 -16.14
N VAL A 111 2.12 1.78 -15.31
CA VAL A 111 2.71 0.51 -15.70
C VAL A 111 2.33 -0.57 -14.69
N SER A 112 1.93 -1.73 -15.18
CA SER A 112 1.56 -2.88 -14.35
C SER A 112 2.62 -3.97 -14.46
N PHE A 113 2.93 -4.58 -13.32
CA PHE A 113 3.90 -5.66 -13.21
C PHE A 113 3.17 -7.00 -13.19
N PRO A 114 3.77 -8.07 -13.74
CA PRO A 114 3.29 -9.42 -13.49
C PRO A 114 3.30 -9.74 -11.99
N ASP A 115 2.35 -10.55 -11.54
CA ASP A 115 2.32 -11.00 -10.15
C ASP A 115 3.58 -11.85 -9.84
N PRO A 116 4.37 -11.49 -8.80
CA PRO A 116 5.52 -12.27 -8.39
C PRO A 116 5.08 -13.58 -7.69
N PRO A 117 5.97 -14.58 -7.56
CA PRO A 117 5.76 -15.64 -6.57
C PRO A 117 5.69 -15.05 -5.14
N PRO A 118 5.13 -15.77 -4.16
CA PRO A 118 5.21 -15.36 -2.76
C PRO A 118 6.65 -15.04 -2.35
N VAL A 119 6.83 -13.95 -1.61
CA VAL A 119 8.15 -13.44 -1.21
C VAL A 119 8.33 -13.56 0.29
N ASP A 120 9.54 -13.90 0.72
CA ASP A 120 9.94 -13.89 2.12
C ASP A 120 10.73 -12.60 2.40
N LEU A 121 10.13 -11.67 3.15
CA LEU A 121 10.73 -10.37 3.46
C LEU A 121 11.93 -10.51 4.42
N ALA A 122 11.95 -11.57 5.21
CA ALA A 122 13.07 -11.90 6.09
C ALA A 122 14.23 -12.57 5.34
N ALA A 123 14.10 -12.86 4.04
CA ALA A 123 15.15 -13.50 3.27
C ALA A 123 16.40 -12.60 3.14
N GLY A 124 17.56 -13.24 3.31
CA GLY A 124 18.87 -12.58 3.27
C GLY A 124 19.51 -12.51 4.65
N ASP A 125 20.64 -11.81 4.74
CA ASP A 125 21.24 -11.42 6.02
C ASP A 125 20.73 -10.04 6.45
N THR A 126 21.21 -9.54 7.59
CA THR A 126 20.78 -8.26 8.16
C THR A 126 21.12 -7.03 7.31
N LEU A 127 21.92 -7.19 6.24
CA LEU A 127 22.33 -6.12 5.33
C LEU A 127 21.84 -6.34 3.89
N ALA A 128 20.99 -7.35 3.66
CA ALA A 128 20.48 -7.64 2.35
C ALA A 128 19.65 -6.48 1.78
N ASP A 129 19.65 -6.29 0.47
CA ASP A 129 18.76 -5.33 -0.17
C ASP A 129 17.28 -5.76 -0.05
N PRO A 130 16.32 -4.82 -0.17
CA PRO A 130 14.92 -5.16 -0.37
C PRO A 130 14.71 -6.10 -1.57
N ILE A 131 13.73 -7.00 -1.45
CA ILE A 131 13.50 -8.10 -2.39
C ILE A 131 13.00 -7.56 -3.72
N LEU A 132 13.72 -7.80 -4.82
CA LEU A 132 13.26 -7.44 -6.16
C LEU A 132 12.05 -8.30 -6.55
N VAL A 133 10.90 -7.65 -6.78
CA VAL A 133 9.66 -8.35 -7.15
C VAL A 133 9.29 -8.19 -8.62
N GLY A 134 9.80 -7.16 -9.29
CA GLY A 134 9.51 -6.93 -10.70
C GLY A 134 10.42 -5.90 -11.34
N SER A 135 10.57 -6.01 -12.66
CA SER A 135 11.36 -5.10 -13.49
C SER A 135 10.75 -5.03 -14.89
N ILE A 136 10.47 -3.82 -15.38
CA ILE A 136 9.81 -3.59 -16.67
C ILE A 136 10.35 -2.31 -17.32
N ALA A 137 10.33 -2.25 -18.65
CA ALA A 137 10.58 -1.01 -19.38
C ALA A 137 9.44 0.00 -19.14
N ALA A 138 9.79 1.24 -18.76
CA ALA A 138 8.83 2.28 -18.44
C ALA A 138 9.16 3.59 -19.17
N PRO A 139 8.15 4.41 -19.53
CA PRO A 139 8.40 5.74 -20.07
C PRO A 139 9.14 6.62 -19.06
N GLU A 140 9.93 7.56 -19.57
CA GLU A 140 10.51 8.63 -18.75
C GLU A 140 9.45 9.34 -17.90
N GLY A 141 9.81 9.70 -16.67
CA GLY A 141 8.94 10.46 -15.76
C GLY A 141 9.11 10.06 -14.30
N HIS A 142 8.30 10.66 -13.43
CA HIS A 142 8.29 10.38 -11.99
C HIS A 142 7.09 9.52 -11.64
N PHE A 143 7.33 8.24 -11.36
CA PHE A 143 6.31 7.36 -10.79
C PHE A 143 6.23 7.63 -9.29
N ASN A 144 5.20 8.37 -8.88
CA ASN A 144 5.01 8.95 -7.54
C ASN A 144 3.77 8.42 -6.84
N ALA A 145 3.26 7.28 -7.29
CA ALA A 145 2.25 6.51 -6.62
C ALA A 145 2.41 5.04 -6.98
N LEU A 146 2.13 4.18 -6.02
CA LEU A 146 2.24 2.73 -6.16
C LEU A 146 1.00 2.08 -5.55
N ALA A 147 0.44 1.11 -6.25
CA ALA A 147 -0.63 0.26 -5.73
C ALA A 147 -0.24 -1.20 -5.83
N TRP A 148 -0.66 -1.99 -4.86
CA TRP A 148 -0.51 -3.45 -4.86
C TRP A 148 -1.53 -4.08 -3.94
N SER A 149 -1.64 -5.39 -4.03
CA SER A 149 -2.50 -6.20 -3.18
C SER A 149 -1.67 -7.17 -2.35
N VAL A 150 -2.09 -7.42 -1.12
CA VAL A 150 -1.83 -8.67 -0.40
C VAL A 150 -2.99 -9.60 -0.71
N MET A 151 -2.71 -10.72 -1.38
CA MET A 151 -3.75 -11.57 -2.00
C MET A 151 -3.57 -13.05 -1.64
N PRO A 152 -4.56 -13.91 -1.87
CA PRO A 152 -4.41 -15.33 -1.62
C PRO A 152 -3.30 -15.91 -2.52
N PRO A 153 -2.46 -16.81 -1.99
CA PRO A 153 -1.41 -17.46 -2.76
C PRO A 153 -1.99 -18.32 -3.90
N PRO A 154 -1.21 -18.56 -4.97
CA PRO A 154 -1.64 -19.44 -6.05
C PRO A 154 -1.85 -20.88 -5.52
N PRO A 155 -2.76 -21.66 -6.12
CA PRO A 155 -2.99 -23.04 -5.73
C PRO A 155 -1.69 -23.87 -5.73
N GLY A 156 -1.42 -24.57 -4.63
CA GLY A 156 -0.22 -25.38 -4.47
C GLY A 156 1.00 -24.64 -3.94
N ALA A 157 0.87 -23.36 -3.59
CA ALA A 157 1.88 -22.67 -2.78
C ALA A 157 2.11 -23.42 -1.45
N PRO A 158 3.35 -23.43 -0.93
CA PRO A 158 3.66 -24.07 0.37
C PRO A 158 2.83 -23.50 1.51
N ASP A 159 2.64 -22.18 1.49
CA ASP A 159 1.84 -21.44 2.45
C ASP A 159 0.52 -21.03 1.80
N PRO A 160 -0.65 -21.47 2.33
CA PRO A 160 -1.96 -21.19 1.73
C PRO A 160 -2.58 -19.87 2.23
N TYR A 161 -1.78 -18.99 2.85
CA TYR A 161 -2.23 -17.74 3.46
C TYR A 161 -1.57 -16.52 2.81
N PRO A 162 -2.30 -15.40 2.64
CA PRO A 162 -1.76 -14.16 2.09
C PRO A 162 -0.51 -13.63 2.82
N LEU A 163 -0.48 -13.75 4.15
CA LEU A 163 0.63 -13.29 5.00
C LEU A 163 0.90 -14.32 6.10
N VAL A 164 2.16 -14.70 6.27
CA VAL A 164 2.60 -15.64 7.31
C VAL A 164 3.83 -15.10 8.03
N LEU A 165 3.75 -15.05 9.36
CA LEU A 165 4.87 -14.66 10.24
C LEU A 165 5.33 -15.89 11.02
N ARG A 166 6.61 -16.24 10.89
CA ARG A 166 7.24 -17.32 11.64
C ARG A 166 8.46 -16.82 12.37
N GLY A 167 8.65 -17.30 13.58
CA GLY A 167 9.82 -16.90 14.35
C GLY A 167 9.75 -17.34 15.80
N THR A 168 10.51 -16.65 16.61
CA THR A 168 10.59 -16.87 18.05
C THR A 168 10.51 -15.55 18.79
N ALA A 169 9.70 -15.51 19.85
CA ALA A 169 9.66 -14.39 20.77
C ALA A 169 10.17 -14.80 22.16
N THR A 170 10.91 -13.91 22.81
CA THR A 170 11.48 -14.14 24.14
C THR A 170 11.23 -12.98 25.10
N LYS A 171 10.98 -13.30 26.38
CA LYS A 171 10.91 -12.33 27.48
C LYS A 171 11.31 -13.01 28.78
N GLY A 172 12.46 -12.60 29.32
CA GLY A 172 13.09 -13.31 30.44
C GLY A 172 13.39 -14.77 30.07
N ASP A 173 12.98 -15.72 30.91
CA ASP A 173 13.17 -17.16 30.66
C ASP A 173 12.08 -17.77 29.75
N ARG A 174 11.10 -16.96 29.33
CA ARG A 174 9.99 -17.42 28.49
C ARG A 174 10.38 -17.28 27.03
N GLN A 175 10.19 -18.36 26.28
CA GLN A 175 10.37 -18.43 24.83
C GLN A 175 9.11 -18.99 24.20
N VAL A 176 8.67 -18.40 23.09
CA VAL A 176 7.50 -18.83 22.32
C VAL A 176 7.90 -18.90 20.86
N ALA A 177 7.89 -20.10 20.27
CA ALA A 177 7.95 -20.26 18.82
C ALA A 177 6.57 -19.91 18.24
N PHE A 178 6.51 -19.06 17.23
CA PHE A 178 5.24 -18.62 16.64
C PHE A 178 5.18 -18.90 15.14
N ASN A 179 3.96 -19.18 14.67
CA ASN A 179 3.54 -19.33 13.28
C ASN A 179 2.13 -18.72 13.17
N LEU A 180 2.08 -17.45 12.78
CA LEU A 180 0.85 -16.67 12.65
C LEU A 180 0.49 -16.57 11.16
N GLN A 181 -0.72 -17.04 10.81
CA GLN A 181 -1.17 -17.10 9.43
C GLN A 181 -2.40 -16.20 9.23
N PHE A 182 -2.23 -15.09 8.50
CA PHE A 182 -3.30 -14.12 8.26
C PHE A 182 -4.07 -14.45 6.99
N GLU A 183 -5.39 -14.35 7.07
CA GLU A 183 -6.33 -14.75 6.01
C GLU A 183 -6.82 -13.56 5.18
N GLN A 184 -6.73 -12.36 5.74
CA GLN A 184 -7.18 -11.14 5.08
C GLN A 184 -6.35 -10.78 3.86
N THR A 185 -7.05 -10.20 2.89
CA THR A 185 -6.48 -9.61 1.68
C THR A 185 -6.68 -8.12 1.75
N PHE A 186 -5.73 -7.36 1.22
CA PHE A 186 -5.76 -5.90 1.27
C PHE A 186 -5.38 -5.34 -0.09
N ASP A 187 -6.05 -4.29 -0.52
CA ASP A 187 -5.63 -3.47 -1.65
C ASP A 187 -5.04 -2.16 -1.11
N PHE A 188 -3.83 -1.82 -1.53
CA PHE A 188 -3.14 -0.61 -1.12
C PHE A 188 -2.96 0.33 -2.28
N ILE A 189 -3.13 1.63 -2.02
CA ILE A 189 -2.67 2.69 -2.91
C ILE A 189 -1.95 3.76 -2.12
N CYS A 190 -0.74 4.07 -2.55
CA CYS A 190 0.22 4.87 -1.81
C CYS A 190 0.69 6.04 -2.66
N GLY A 191 1.06 7.12 -1.96
CA GLY A 191 1.58 8.33 -2.57
C GLY A 191 3.04 8.21 -2.99
N ASP A 192 3.74 9.34 -2.88
CA ASP A 192 5.17 9.42 -3.18
C ASP A 192 5.99 8.65 -2.14
N TYR A 193 7.11 8.09 -2.57
CA TYR A 193 8.04 7.42 -1.65
C TYR A 193 8.64 8.44 -0.68
N VAL A 194 8.67 8.11 0.61
CA VAL A 194 9.30 8.93 1.64
C VAL A 194 10.47 8.18 2.24
N GLY A 195 11.67 8.72 2.10
CA GLY A 195 12.90 8.17 2.64
C GLY A 195 14.08 9.08 2.30
N ASP A 196 15.30 8.61 2.57
CA ASP A 196 16.52 9.39 2.34
C ASP A 196 16.74 9.72 0.85
N ASP A 197 16.42 8.76 -0.01
CA ASP A 197 16.54 8.88 -1.46
C ASP A 197 15.18 9.07 -2.12
N ARG A 198 15.16 9.89 -3.17
CA ARG A 198 13.99 10.01 -4.04
C ARG A 198 13.95 8.86 -5.05
N LYS A 199 12.85 8.12 -5.05
CA LYS A 199 12.61 6.95 -5.89
C LYS A 199 11.70 7.26 -7.09
N GLY A 200 11.51 6.30 -8.00
CA GLY A 200 10.54 6.38 -9.10
C GLY A 200 10.89 7.31 -10.28
N LEU A 201 12.07 7.92 -10.31
CA LEU A 201 12.51 8.84 -11.38
C LEU A 201 13.12 8.10 -12.57
N VAL A 202 12.28 7.65 -13.50
CA VAL A 202 12.72 6.94 -14.72
C VAL A 202 13.32 7.92 -15.72
N ARG A 203 14.55 7.62 -16.17
CA ARG A 203 15.22 8.33 -17.26
C ARG A 203 15.59 7.36 -18.39
N PRO A 204 15.73 7.83 -19.64
CA PRO A 204 16.08 6.97 -20.76
C PRO A 204 17.37 6.19 -20.52
N GLY A 205 17.30 4.86 -20.67
CA GLY A 205 18.42 3.94 -20.46
C GLY A 205 18.93 3.82 -19.02
N GLN A 206 18.24 4.40 -18.04
CA GLN A 206 18.55 4.25 -16.61
C GLN A 206 17.52 3.35 -15.91
N THR A 207 17.92 2.77 -14.78
CA THR A 207 17.02 2.06 -13.88
C THR A 207 16.63 2.99 -12.74
N ALA A 208 15.33 3.06 -12.45
CA ALA A 208 14.79 3.61 -11.22
C ALA A 208 14.06 2.49 -10.48
N ASP A 209 13.93 2.62 -9.17
CA ASP A 209 13.19 1.68 -8.34
C ASP A 209 12.06 2.38 -7.58
N LEU A 210 11.09 1.58 -7.16
CA LEU A 210 10.06 1.89 -6.19
C LEU A 210 10.09 0.80 -5.11
N GLU A 211 9.57 1.14 -3.95
CA GLU A 211 9.57 0.24 -2.80
C GLU A 211 8.18 0.15 -2.19
N MET A 212 7.72 -1.08 -1.96
CA MET A 212 6.57 -1.41 -1.12
C MET A 212 7.13 -1.83 0.24
N THR A 213 6.70 -1.16 1.29
CA THR A 213 7.15 -1.42 2.66
C THR A 213 5.98 -1.98 3.47
N LEU A 214 6.23 -2.99 4.31
CA LEU A 214 5.30 -3.51 5.29
C LEU A 214 5.90 -3.36 6.69
N HIS A 215 5.35 -2.44 7.48
CA HIS A 215 5.82 -2.04 8.80
C HIS A 215 5.22 -2.96 9.88
N PHE A 216 5.99 -3.93 10.38
CA PHE A 216 5.53 -4.90 11.40
C PHE A 216 5.64 -4.39 12.83
N ASP A 217 6.37 -3.31 13.06
CA ASP A 217 6.34 -2.52 14.29
C ASP A 217 4.93 -1.94 14.55
N HIS A 218 4.07 -1.74 13.55
CA HIS A 218 2.65 -1.43 13.81
C HIS A 218 1.92 -2.56 14.56
N LEU A 219 2.35 -3.81 14.38
CA LEU A 219 1.76 -4.96 15.07
C LEU A 219 2.35 -5.14 16.48
N PHE A 220 3.67 -5.03 16.61
CA PHE A 220 4.36 -5.37 17.85
C PHE A 220 4.78 -4.15 18.69
N GLY A 221 4.78 -2.96 18.11
CA GLY A 221 5.31 -1.73 18.67
C GLY A 221 6.84 -1.69 18.70
N ASP A 222 7.36 -0.64 19.31
CA ASP A 222 8.79 -0.42 19.53
C ASP A 222 9.05 -0.15 21.03
N GLY A 223 9.54 -1.17 21.72
CA GLY A 223 9.89 -1.10 23.14
C GLY A 223 11.11 -0.24 23.47
N THR A 224 11.80 0.31 22.47
CA THR A 224 12.84 1.32 22.66
C THR A 224 12.27 2.73 22.82
N LEU A 225 11.02 2.93 22.41
CA LEU A 225 10.29 4.19 22.54
C LEU A 225 9.43 4.23 23.82
N PRO A 226 9.06 5.44 24.31
CA PRO A 226 8.11 5.58 25.39
C PRO A 226 6.77 4.87 25.09
N PRO A 227 6.11 4.27 26.09
CA PRO A 227 4.84 3.56 25.87
C PRO A 227 3.72 4.48 25.37
N GLU A 228 3.81 5.79 25.59
CA GLU A 228 2.85 6.82 25.20
C GLU A 228 2.94 7.24 23.73
N GLU A 229 4.02 6.84 23.04
CA GLU A 229 4.15 7.09 21.60
C GLU A 229 3.05 6.39 20.81
N GLU A 230 2.63 7.00 19.70
CA GLU A 230 1.50 6.54 18.90
C GLU A 230 1.67 5.08 18.45
N ILE A 231 2.89 4.71 18.03
CA ILE A 231 3.24 3.35 17.61
C ILE A 231 2.98 2.32 18.73
N ASN A 232 3.30 2.66 19.99
CA ASN A 232 3.14 1.77 21.14
C ASN A 232 1.71 1.75 21.68
N GLN A 233 0.98 2.86 21.57
CA GLN A 233 -0.44 2.93 21.94
C GLN A 233 -1.33 2.16 20.92
N GLY A 234 -0.93 2.14 19.66
CA GLY A 234 -1.64 1.47 18.57
C GLY A 234 -1.35 -0.03 18.47
N ALA A 235 -0.15 -0.46 18.84
CA ALA A 235 0.29 -1.85 18.68
C ALA A 235 -0.45 -2.85 19.59
N LEU A 236 -0.50 -4.10 19.11
CA LEU A 236 -0.95 -5.23 19.92
C LEU A 236 0.13 -5.65 20.94
N GLY A 237 1.40 -5.56 20.55
CA GLY A 237 2.51 -6.15 21.29
C GLY A 237 2.57 -7.68 21.15
N PHE A 238 3.48 -8.33 21.88
CA PHE A 238 3.60 -9.79 21.89
C PHE A 238 3.02 -10.43 23.16
N GLU A 239 2.81 -9.68 24.24
CA GLU A 239 2.26 -10.19 25.50
C GLU A 239 0.89 -10.87 25.33
N PRO A 240 -0.08 -10.31 24.56
CA PRO A 240 -1.33 -11.01 24.28
C PRO A 240 -1.14 -12.37 23.59
N LEU A 241 -0.19 -12.44 22.66
CA LEU A 241 0.13 -13.63 21.88
C LEU A 241 0.85 -14.67 22.74
N GLY A 242 1.80 -14.21 23.56
CA GLY A 242 2.44 -15.02 24.58
C GLY A 242 1.42 -15.60 25.55
N ALA A 243 0.45 -14.83 26.04
CA ALA A 243 -0.55 -15.31 27.00
C ALA A 243 -1.39 -16.50 26.51
N ILE A 244 -1.63 -16.60 25.19
CA ILE A 244 -2.43 -17.68 24.58
C ILE A 244 -1.57 -18.83 24.03
N ALA A 245 -0.24 -18.69 24.02
CA ALA A 245 0.66 -19.74 23.56
C ALA A 245 0.56 -21.01 24.43
N GLN A 246 0.51 -22.18 23.79
CA GLN A 246 0.41 -23.48 24.44
C GLN A 246 1.73 -24.22 24.31
N THR A 247 2.29 -24.69 25.43
CA THR A 247 3.56 -25.44 25.43
C THR A 247 4.69 -24.68 24.72
N ASN A 248 4.81 -23.37 24.96
CA ASN A 248 5.79 -22.48 24.32
C ASN A 248 5.66 -22.41 22.77
N GLN A 249 4.49 -22.72 22.23
CA GLN A 249 4.20 -22.63 20.81
C GLN A 249 2.90 -21.85 20.57
N LEU A 250 2.92 -21.03 19.53
CA LEU A 250 1.76 -20.32 19.01
C LEU A 250 1.62 -20.61 17.52
N ASP A 251 0.80 -21.59 17.16
CA ASP A 251 0.57 -21.97 15.77
C ASP A 251 -0.92 -21.79 15.45
N LEU A 252 -1.26 -20.62 14.91
CA LEU A 252 -2.66 -20.21 14.72
C LEU A 252 -2.83 -19.49 13.38
N ASN A 253 -3.91 -19.84 12.70
CA ASN A 253 -4.46 -18.95 11.68
C ASN A 253 -5.28 -17.82 12.30
N GLU A 254 -5.60 -16.82 11.49
CA GLU A 254 -6.29 -15.61 11.92
C GLU A 254 -7.62 -15.91 12.61
N THR A 255 -8.41 -16.82 12.05
CA THR A 255 -9.67 -17.24 12.64
C THR A 255 -9.48 -17.79 14.07
N ALA A 256 -8.50 -18.67 14.28
CA ALA A 256 -8.21 -19.25 15.59
C ALA A 256 -7.56 -18.24 16.55
N LEU A 257 -6.73 -17.33 16.03
CA LEU A 257 -6.14 -16.23 16.79
C LEU A 257 -7.23 -15.32 17.36
N ARG A 258 -8.15 -14.85 16.51
CA ARG A 258 -9.26 -13.97 16.91
C ARG A 258 -10.18 -14.57 17.95
N GLN A 259 -10.35 -15.90 17.96
CA GLN A 259 -11.15 -16.60 18.98
C GLN A 259 -10.49 -16.63 20.36
N GLN A 260 -9.17 -16.53 20.43
CA GLN A 260 -8.41 -16.57 21.67
C GLN A 260 -8.09 -15.20 22.24
N LEU A 261 -8.11 -14.17 21.39
CA LEU A 261 -7.93 -12.78 21.80
C LEU A 261 -9.21 -12.18 22.38
N THR A 262 -9.03 -11.16 23.22
CA THR A 262 -10.13 -10.36 23.73
C THR A 262 -10.69 -9.43 22.65
N PRO A 263 -11.96 -8.98 22.75
CA PRO A 263 -12.54 -8.07 21.75
C PRO A 263 -11.72 -6.80 21.48
N PRO A 264 -11.12 -6.12 22.48
CA PRO A 264 -10.23 -4.98 22.22
C PRO A 264 -8.98 -5.35 21.41
N GLN A 265 -8.36 -6.50 21.69
CA GLN A 265 -7.17 -6.97 20.95
C GLN A 265 -7.52 -7.35 19.50
N VAL A 266 -8.69 -7.95 19.28
CA VAL A 266 -9.22 -8.20 17.94
C VAL A 266 -9.41 -6.88 17.18
N ALA A 267 -9.98 -5.86 17.85
CA ALA A 267 -10.15 -4.54 17.24
C ALA A 267 -8.81 -3.85 16.92
N GLN A 268 -7.75 -4.08 17.72
CA GLN A 268 -6.40 -3.61 17.38
C GLN A 268 -5.89 -4.28 16.10
N ILE A 269 -6.02 -5.60 15.95
CA ILE A 269 -5.63 -6.29 14.71
C ILE A 269 -6.39 -5.74 13.50
N ASP A 270 -7.70 -5.50 13.65
CA ASP A 270 -8.54 -4.91 12.59
C ASP A 270 -8.10 -3.49 12.20
N ALA A 271 -7.57 -2.73 13.15
CA ALA A 271 -7.01 -1.41 12.88
C ALA A 271 -5.60 -1.47 12.29
N ILE A 272 -4.77 -2.44 12.69
CA ILE A 272 -3.36 -2.53 12.30
C ILE A 272 -3.21 -3.04 10.87
N LEU A 273 -3.82 -4.18 10.54
CA LEU A 273 -3.52 -4.89 9.29
C LEU A 273 -3.77 -4.08 8.00
N PRO A 274 -4.87 -3.31 7.88
CA PRO A 274 -5.08 -2.43 6.73
C PRO A 274 -4.10 -1.24 6.64
N ASN A 275 -3.30 -0.99 7.67
CA ASN A 275 -2.36 0.12 7.76
C ASN A 275 -0.89 -0.34 7.82
N LEU A 276 -0.59 -1.62 7.53
CA LEU A 276 0.79 -2.11 7.49
C LEU A 276 1.60 -1.57 6.30
N ALA A 277 0.91 -1.23 5.20
CA ALA A 277 1.55 -0.88 3.94
C ALA A 277 1.99 0.58 3.84
N HIS A 278 3.22 0.79 3.39
CA HIS A 278 3.84 2.08 3.14
C HIS A 278 4.71 2.05 1.86
N VAL A 279 5.20 3.21 1.44
CA VAL A 279 6.26 3.38 0.43
C VAL A 279 7.46 4.08 1.07
N GLY A 280 8.41 3.31 1.61
CA GLY A 280 9.32 3.83 2.63
C GLY A 280 8.49 4.22 3.86
N GLU A 281 8.59 5.46 4.32
CA GLU A 281 7.73 6.03 5.37
C GLU A 281 6.43 6.66 4.83
N GLY A 282 6.22 6.62 3.51
CA GLY A 282 5.09 7.26 2.86
C GLY A 282 3.82 6.45 3.05
N HIS A 283 2.75 7.09 3.53
CA HIS A 283 1.53 6.38 3.87
C HIS A 283 0.78 5.80 2.65
N CYS A 284 0.15 4.66 2.88
CA CYS A 284 -0.83 4.07 1.98
C CYS A 284 -2.25 4.22 2.50
N ARG A 285 -3.21 4.08 1.59
CA ARG A 285 -4.60 3.86 1.92
C ARG A 285 -4.94 2.40 1.65
N GLY A 286 -5.14 1.62 2.71
CA GLY A 286 -5.69 0.27 2.64
C GLY A 286 -7.19 0.27 2.38
N GLN A 287 -7.65 -0.65 1.54
CA GLN A 287 -9.06 -0.90 1.20
C GLN A 287 -9.37 -2.39 1.21
#